data_AF-A0A957Z190-F1
#
_entry.id   AF-A0A957Z190-F1
#
_cell.length_a   1.000
_cell.length_b   1.000
_cell.length_c   1.000
_cell.angle_alpha   90.00
_cell.angle_beta   90.00
_cell.angle_gamma   90.00
#
_symmetry.space_group_name_H-M   'P 1'
#
loop_
_entity.id
_entity.type
_entity.pdbx_description
1 polymer ?
#
loop_
_entity_poly.entity_id
_entity_poly.type
_entity_poly.pdbx_seq_one_letter_code
_entity_poly.pdbx_strand_id
1 'polypeptide(L)'
;MIDLTKPLDLDDAGAAAFLKQLQGNILKSHGREHAVHILVRFHTGYRKTARVWLALFVNKYVTSAHKQREDAQLKDEQQQLFAMLFLSAAGYRALGIAADKIPHDGSARFQQGMKASAVALGDQPQQWSPPYNEEIHAIILLAHKVEESLQHEAAAIRRQLRRFCELVQDEVGIRLPMNTEHFGYFDGISQPLFIQQEIAREIQERGNQRWNPSANLDLVLVEEPGGKQTYGSFMVFRKLQQHVEQYNAAVNTLAAELGAPDVTVAQASALIMGRSTEGIPLIKTSVINPQAKPNDFTYDVDPQGMICPLHAHIRKANPRNAANKDDQRIVRRGMPYQGEPSKNNGGNGWQTRDAVPPLEKGMLFMSFQARLENFERIQRQLNDVDFPNAATGIDPIAGWQNGQAVAQHWPQGDNVIDFTVGPLTTLKGGEYFFAPSLPTLQELASIDLAVLQLTPSQQQRFQAAAERILTNEDDALRVGDLWKQNRRIDAVGLVGIQPDDFDAFYAYLVPLLPFLDANTVARSAGAIPTLTPDQQTRFQRAFTALFDPEKLQIFAETWPNDPAAALAPFGVSTDEASLLYTYLGNFGIVLNLHMWL
;
A
#
# COMPACT_ATOMS: atom_id res chain seq x y z
N MET A 1 -9.07 6.70 -26.61
CA MET A 1 -9.76 7.06 -25.36
C MET A 1 -10.49 5.83 -24.89
N ILE A 2 -10.32 5.41 -23.63
CA ILE A 2 -11.07 4.30 -23.04
C ILE A 2 -12.36 4.87 -22.45
N ASP A 3 -13.48 4.24 -22.76
CA ASP A 3 -14.78 4.59 -22.20
C ASP A 3 -14.93 3.91 -20.83
N LEU A 4 -14.97 4.71 -19.76
CA LEU A 4 -15.08 4.19 -18.41
C LEU A 4 -16.48 3.66 -18.07
N THR A 5 -17.49 3.97 -18.88
CA THR A 5 -18.89 3.61 -18.61
C THR A 5 -19.25 2.18 -19.04
N LYS A 6 -18.23 1.37 -19.37
CA LYS A 6 -18.39 -0.04 -19.73
C LYS A 6 -17.18 -0.88 -19.32
N PRO A 7 -17.31 -2.22 -19.26
CA PRO A 7 -16.17 -3.11 -19.13
C PRO A 7 -15.18 -2.96 -20.29
N LEU A 8 -13.89 -3.07 -19.98
CA LEU A 8 -12.80 -3.05 -20.95
C LEU A 8 -12.83 -4.30 -21.83
N ASP A 9 -12.86 -4.10 -23.15
CA ASP A 9 -12.51 -5.15 -24.11
C ASP A 9 -10.99 -5.14 -24.30
N LEU A 10 -10.35 -6.30 -24.10
CA LEU A 10 -8.90 -6.42 -24.30
C LEU A 10 -8.49 -6.37 -25.77
N ASP A 11 -9.43 -6.58 -26.68
CA ASP A 11 -9.22 -6.55 -28.13
C ASP A 11 -9.35 -5.13 -28.71
N ASP A 12 -9.79 -4.15 -27.90
CA ASP A 12 -9.82 -2.74 -28.26
C ASP A 12 -8.39 -2.21 -28.52
N ALA A 13 -8.22 -1.45 -29.62
CA ALA A 13 -6.92 -0.92 -30.06
C ALA A 13 -6.18 -0.04 -29.02
N GLY A 14 -6.88 0.46 -27.99
CA GLY A 14 -6.32 1.25 -26.90
C GLY A 14 -6.09 0.51 -25.57
N ALA A 15 -6.58 -0.73 -25.44
CA ALA A 15 -6.62 -1.44 -24.16
C ALA A 15 -5.23 -1.69 -23.59
N ALA A 16 -4.29 -2.16 -24.43
CA ALA A 16 -2.92 -2.41 -24.00
C ALA A 16 -2.21 -1.13 -23.53
N ALA A 17 -2.36 -0.01 -24.26
CA ALA A 17 -1.75 1.27 -23.91
C ALA A 17 -2.33 1.85 -22.61
N PHE A 18 -3.63 1.67 -22.38
CA PHE A 18 -4.29 2.04 -21.13
C PHE A 18 -3.79 1.20 -19.94
N LEU A 19 -3.76 -0.12 -20.09
CA LEU A 19 -3.30 -1.03 -19.03
C LEU A 19 -1.82 -0.87 -18.67
N LYS A 20 -0.99 -0.33 -19.57
CA LYS A 20 0.41 -0.01 -19.28
C LYS A 20 0.57 1.18 -18.32
N GLN A 21 -0.42 2.08 -18.27
CA GLN A 21 -0.40 3.26 -17.42
C GLN A 21 -1.03 3.00 -16.05
N LEU A 22 -1.97 2.04 -15.96
CA LEU A 22 -2.65 1.69 -14.72
C LEU A 22 -1.79 0.74 -13.88
N GLN A 23 -1.71 0.97 -12.56
CA GLN A 23 -1.10 -0.03 -11.66
C GLN A 23 -1.89 -1.35 -11.67
N GLY A 24 -1.19 -2.46 -11.43
CA GLY A 24 -1.80 -3.77 -11.24
C GLY A 24 -2.67 -3.84 -9.97
N ASN A 25 -3.16 -5.03 -9.63
CA ASN A 25 -4.05 -5.33 -8.50
C ASN A 25 -5.42 -4.63 -8.51
N ILE A 26 -5.62 -3.53 -9.24
CA ILE A 26 -6.88 -2.77 -9.28
C ILE A 26 -7.94 -3.59 -10.03
N LEU A 27 -7.82 -3.73 -11.36
CA LEU A 27 -8.83 -4.44 -12.16
C LEU A 27 -8.85 -5.95 -11.90
N LYS A 28 -7.70 -6.53 -11.52
CA LYS A 28 -7.53 -7.96 -11.21
C LYS A 28 -6.52 -8.16 -10.10
N SER A 29 -6.76 -9.08 -9.17
CA SER A 29 -5.81 -9.41 -8.09
C SER A 29 -4.46 -9.88 -8.63
N HIS A 30 -3.37 -9.48 -7.96
CA HIS A 30 -1.99 -9.93 -8.29
C HIS A 30 -1.74 -11.42 -8.04
N GLY A 31 -2.60 -12.13 -7.31
CA GLY A 31 -2.57 -13.59 -7.18
C GLY A 31 -1.43 -14.20 -6.34
N ARG A 32 -0.48 -13.39 -5.88
CA ARG A 32 0.69 -13.85 -5.09
C ARG A 32 0.32 -14.37 -3.70
N GLU A 33 1.24 -15.14 -3.12
CA GLU A 33 1.06 -15.85 -1.85
C GLU A 33 1.54 -15.05 -0.64
N HIS A 34 2.57 -14.23 -0.82
CA HIS A 34 3.12 -13.38 0.24
C HIS A 34 3.12 -11.92 -0.18
N ALA A 35 2.86 -11.03 0.77
CA ALA A 35 2.97 -9.59 0.58
C ALA A 35 3.60 -8.90 1.80
N VAL A 36 4.31 -7.81 1.57
CA VAL A 36 4.78 -6.87 2.60
C VAL A 36 4.27 -5.49 2.21
N HIS A 37 3.60 -4.81 3.14
CA HIS A 37 3.18 -3.42 3.03
C HIS A 37 4.10 -2.59 3.91
N ILE A 38 4.99 -1.81 3.30
CA ILE A 38 5.92 -0.92 4.00
C ILE A 38 5.23 0.43 4.13
N LEU A 39 4.78 0.77 5.33
CA LEU A 39 4.17 2.06 5.65
C LEU A 39 5.28 3.06 5.96
N VAL A 40 5.23 4.24 5.34
CA VAL A 40 6.27 5.25 5.49
C VAL A 40 5.71 6.65 5.75
N ARG A 41 6.53 7.46 6.41
CA ARG A 41 6.34 8.90 6.58
C ARG A 41 7.56 9.62 6.04
N PHE A 42 7.39 10.36 4.95
CA PHE A 42 8.44 11.22 4.39
C PHE A 42 8.88 12.28 5.40
N HIS A 43 10.19 12.47 5.52
CA HIS A 43 10.76 13.62 6.20
C HIS A 43 10.58 14.86 5.31
N THR A 44 10.00 15.93 5.84
CA THR A 44 9.66 17.15 5.08
C THR A 44 10.88 17.81 4.44
N GLY A 45 12.05 17.79 5.10
CA GLY A 45 13.32 18.28 4.56
C GLY A 45 13.84 17.50 3.34
N TYR A 46 13.34 16.28 3.10
CA TYR A 46 13.82 15.40 2.05
C TYR A 46 12.83 15.24 0.88
N ARG A 47 11.88 16.17 0.72
CA ARG A 47 10.85 16.11 -0.35
C ARG A 47 11.41 15.85 -1.74
N LYS A 48 12.55 16.47 -2.10
CA LYS A 48 13.19 16.31 -3.42
C LYS A 48 13.73 14.89 -3.58
N THR A 49 14.46 14.39 -2.58
CA THR A 49 14.99 13.03 -2.53
C THR A 49 13.87 11.99 -2.60
N ALA A 50 12.78 12.20 -1.85
CA ALA A 50 11.61 11.33 -1.87
C ALA A 50 10.98 11.27 -3.26
N ARG A 51 10.71 12.42 -3.89
CA ARG A 51 10.18 12.51 -5.25
C ARG A 51 11.05 11.76 -6.25
N VAL A 52 12.35 12.02 -6.23
CA VAL A 52 13.30 11.34 -7.12
C VAL A 52 13.23 9.84 -6.91
N TRP A 53 13.39 9.36 -5.67
CA TRP A 53 13.34 7.92 -5.36
C TRP A 53 12.04 7.27 -5.85
N LEU A 54 10.89 7.96 -5.72
CA LEU A 54 9.62 7.46 -6.22
C LEU A 54 9.63 7.25 -7.75
N ALA A 55 10.25 8.10 -8.59
CA ALA A 55 10.42 7.81 -10.03
C ALA A 55 11.13 6.49 -10.23
N LEU A 56 12.26 6.36 -9.52
CA LEU A 56 13.19 5.26 -9.73
C LEU A 56 12.50 3.96 -9.35
N PHE A 57 11.79 4.00 -8.23
CA PHE A 57 10.98 2.91 -7.76
C PHE A 57 9.88 2.55 -8.77
N VAL A 58 9.19 3.54 -9.34
CA VAL A 58 8.09 3.33 -10.28
C VAL A 58 8.58 2.72 -11.59
N ASN A 59 9.68 3.25 -12.16
CA ASN A 59 10.24 2.73 -13.40
C ASN A 59 10.79 1.31 -13.26
N LYS A 60 11.34 0.98 -12.08
CA LYS A 60 11.99 -0.30 -11.86
C LYS A 60 11.05 -1.39 -11.36
N TYR A 61 10.14 -1.06 -10.44
CA TYR A 61 9.42 -2.05 -9.64
C TYR A 61 7.90 -2.03 -9.84
N VAL A 62 7.27 -0.85 -9.96
CA VAL A 62 5.80 -0.77 -9.98
C VAL A 62 5.24 -1.54 -11.18
N THR A 63 4.37 -2.51 -10.88
CA THR A 63 3.82 -3.42 -11.88
C THR A 63 2.56 -2.82 -12.49
N SER A 64 2.56 -2.60 -13.80
CA SER A 64 1.35 -2.17 -14.51
C SER A 64 0.33 -3.31 -14.66
N ALA A 65 -0.93 -2.98 -14.88
CA ALA A 65 -1.98 -3.97 -15.14
C ALA A 65 -1.69 -4.79 -16.41
N HIS A 66 -1.02 -4.20 -17.40
CA HIS A 66 -0.52 -4.91 -18.57
C HIS A 66 0.55 -5.95 -18.20
N LYS A 67 1.58 -5.51 -17.47
CA LYS A 67 2.69 -6.39 -17.06
C LYS A 67 2.21 -7.54 -16.18
N GLN A 68 1.27 -7.27 -15.26
CA GLN A 68 0.64 -8.31 -14.45
C GLN A 68 -0.05 -9.39 -15.32
N ARG A 69 -0.71 -8.99 -16.41
CA ARG A 69 -1.35 -9.95 -17.33
C ARG A 69 -0.33 -10.80 -18.09
N GLU A 70 0.78 -10.21 -18.51
CA GLU A 70 1.90 -10.95 -19.10
C GLU A 70 2.49 -11.94 -18.08
N ASP A 71 2.69 -11.49 -16.84
CA ASP A 71 3.25 -12.33 -15.77
C ASP A 71 2.32 -13.48 -15.36
N ALA A 72 1.00 -13.30 -15.46
CA ALA A 72 0.03 -14.34 -15.17
C ALA A 72 0.07 -15.50 -16.18
N GLN A 73 0.75 -15.33 -17.33
CA GLN A 73 0.97 -16.40 -18.31
C GLN A 73 2.27 -17.18 -18.05
N LEU A 74 3.13 -16.68 -17.16
CA LEU A 74 4.37 -17.36 -16.80
C LEU A 74 4.09 -18.56 -15.90
N LYS A 75 5.01 -19.53 -15.92
CA LYS A 75 4.94 -20.65 -14.98
C LYS A 75 5.12 -20.15 -13.55
N ASP A 76 4.51 -20.86 -12.62
CA ASP A 76 4.43 -20.51 -11.21
C ASP A 76 5.78 -20.19 -10.53
N GLU A 77 6.85 -20.92 -10.84
CA GLU A 77 8.21 -20.68 -10.31
C GLU A 77 8.89 -19.44 -10.91
N GLN A 78 8.35 -18.88 -11.99
CA GLN A 78 8.91 -17.75 -12.74
C GLN A 78 8.21 -16.43 -12.45
N GLN A 79 7.26 -16.41 -11.50
CA GLN A 79 6.49 -15.21 -11.15
C GLN A 79 7.38 -14.13 -10.51
N GLN A 80 7.57 -13.02 -11.23
CA GLN A 80 8.42 -11.86 -10.87
C GLN A 80 7.92 -11.07 -9.66
N LEU A 81 8.73 -10.26 -8.97
CA LEU A 81 8.22 -9.34 -7.93
C LEU A 81 7.05 -8.49 -8.46
N PHE A 82 5.95 -8.45 -7.71
CA PHE A 82 4.84 -7.53 -7.93
C PHE A 82 4.98 -6.34 -6.98
N ALA A 83 4.84 -5.11 -7.47
CA ALA A 83 4.90 -3.93 -6.62
C ALA A 83 3.84 -2.88 -6.96
N MET A 84 3.38 -2.18 -5.92
CA MET A 84 2.51 -1.01 -6.02
C MET A 84 2.97 0.10 -5.08
N LEU A 85 2.55 1.32 -5.39
CA LEU A 85 2.79 2.50 -4.59
C LEU A 85 1.47 3.26 -4.38
N PHE A 86 1.20 3.60 -3.12
CA PHE A 86 0.01 4.34 -2.71
C PHE A 86 0.40 5.57 -1.93
N LEU A 87 -0.30 6.69 -2.14
CA LEU A 87 -0.08 7.95 -1.42
C LEU A 87 -1.36 8.36 -0.71
N SER A 88 -1.25 8.72 0.57
CA SER A 88 -2.35 9.40 1.28
C SER A 88 -2.37 10.88 0.90
N ALA A 89 -3.45 11.59 1.22
CA ALA A 89 -3.47 13.04 1.03
C ALA A 89 -2.36 13.76 1.83
N ALA A 90 -2.01 13.25 3.02
CA ALA A 90 -0.85 13.73 3.78
C ALA A 90 0.47 13.46 3.04
N GLY A 91 0.62 12.31 2.39
CA GLY A 91 1.78 12.00 1.56
C GLY A 91 1.95 12.94 0.37
N TYR A 92 0.86 13.27 -0.34
CA TYR A 92 0.91 14.30 -1.39
C TYR A 92 1.37 15.66 -0.85
N ARG A 93 0.85 16.09 0.31
CA ARG A 93 1.27 17.34 0.97
C ARG A 93 2.75 17.30 1.38
N ALA A 94 3.21 16.18 1.95
CA ALA A 94 4.59 16.01 2.37
C ALA A 94 5.59 16.02 1.20
N LEU A 95 5.16 15.57 0.01
CA LEU A 95 5.94 15.68 -1.23
C LEU A 95 5.89 17.10 -1.85
N GLY A 96 5.11 18.02 -1.27
CA GLY A 96 4.96 19.38 -1.76
C GLY A 96 4.11 19.49 -3.02
N ILE A 97 3.16 18.57 -3.22
CA ILE A 97 2.24 18.59 -4.36
C ILE A 97 1.14 19.61 -4.09
N ALA A 98 0.87 20.45 -5.09
CA ALA A 98 -0.16 21.49 -5.01
C ALA A 98 -1.55 20.88 -4.80
N ALA A 99 -2.41 21.57 -4.04
CA ALA A 99 -3.71 21.05 -3.63
C ALA A 99 -4.63 20.70 -4.82
N ASP A 100 -4.54 21.44 -5.93
CA ASP A 100 -5.27 21.20 -7.18
C ASP A 100 -4.77 19.96 -7.96
N LYS A 101 -3.61 19.41 -7.56
CA LYS A 101 -3.03 18.19 -8.11
C LYS A 101 -3.25 16.97 -7.22
N ILE A 102 -3.88 17.14 -6.06
CA ILE A 102 -4.23 16.03 -5.17
C ILE A 102 -5.53 15.38 -5.66
N PRO A 103 -5.58 14.04 -5.87
CA PRO A 103 -6.78 13.34 -6.32
C PRO A 103 -8.00 13.61 -5.43
N HIS A 104 -9.19 13.71 -6.02
CA HIS A 104 -10.45 13.88 -5.27
C HIS A 104 -11.58 13.07 -5.91
N ASP A 105 -12.49 12.54 -5.09
CA ASP A 105 -13.67 11.80 -5.56
C ASP A 105 -14.92 12.69 -5.66
N GLY A 106 -14.74 14.02 -5.62
CA GLY A 106 -15.82 14.99 -5.51
C GLY A 106 -16.27 15.25 -4.07
N SER A 107 -15.58 14.67 -3.09
CA SER A 107 -15.76 14.94 -1.66
C SER A 107 -14.44 15.32 -0.98
N ALA A 108 -14.51 15.65 0.32
CA ALA A 108 -13.33 15.96 1.13
C ALA A 108 -12.73 14.73 1.86
N ARG A 109 -13.31 13.53 1.70
CA ARG A 109 -12.95 12.32 2.46
C ARG A 109 -11.48 11.97 2.33
N PHE A 110 -10.96 11.94 1.11
CA PHE A 110 -9.55 11.62 0.87
C PHE A 110 -8.62 12.69 1.46
N GLN A 111 -8.95 13.96 1.27
CA GLN A 111 -8.15 15.10 1.76
C GLN A 111 -8.03 15.13 3.28
N GLN A 112 -9.12 14.75 3.97
CA GLN A 112 -9.23 14.72 5.43
C GLN A 112 -8.68 13.42 6.04
N GLY A 113 -8.57 12.35 5.25
CA GLY A 113 -8.10 11.04 5.71
C GLY A 113 -9.15 10.26 6.48
N MET A 114 -8.89 8.98 6.69
CA MET A 114 -9.83 8.02 7.26
C MET A 114 -10.26 8.36 8.69
N LYS A 115 -9.36 9.00 9.47
CA LYS A 115 -9.68 9.43 10.84
C LYS A 115 -10.85 10.42 10.88
N ALA A 116 -11.01 11.25 9.86
CA ALA A 116 -12.15 12.17 9.77
C ALA A 116 -13.48 11.45 9.50
N SER A 117 -13.46 10.30 8.83
CA SER A 117 -14.63 9.47 8.57
C SER A 117 -15.04 8.61 9.78
N ALA A 118 -14.20 8.54 10.82
CA ALA A 118 -14.36 7.57 11.90
C ALA A 118 -15.73 7.61 12.59
N VAL A 119 -16.24 8.81 12.92
CA VAL A 119 -17.56 8.99 13.53
C VAL A 119 -18.66 8.41 12.66
N ALA A 120 -18.63 8.68 11.35
CA ALA A 120 -19.61 8.18 10.40
C ALA A 120 -19.53 6.65 10.19
N LEU A 121 -18.38 6.05 10.50
CA LEU A 121 -18.13 4.61 10.39
C LEU A 121 -18.23 3.89 11.74
N GLY A 122 -18.54 4.59 12.82
CA GLY A 122 -18.52 4.04 14.18
C GLY A 122 -17.12 3.70 14.70
N ASP A 123 -16.05 4.05 13.98
CA ASP A 123 -14.68 3.76 14.37
C ASP A 123 -14.24 4.64 15.54
N GLN A 124 -13.27 4.16 16.34
CA GLN A 124 -12.72 4.87 17.49
C GLN A 124 -11.20 5.07 17.31
N PRO A 125 -10.74 6.15 16.64
CA PRO A 125 -9.32 6.38 16.33
C PRO A 125 -8.42 6.42 17.56
N GLN A 126 -8.97 6.77 18.73
CA GLN A 126 -8.26 6.77 20.00
C GLN A 126 -7.88 5.36 20.47
N GLN A 127 -8.54 4.32 19.95
CA GLN A 127 -8.25 2.91 20.22
C GLN A 127 -7.36 2.27 19.15
N TRP A 128 -7.03 3.00 18.09
CA TRP A 128 -6.16 2.47 17.03
C TRP A 128 -4.76 2.25 17.59
N SER A 129 -4.16 1.13 17.20
CA SER A 129 -2.81 0.78 17.62
C SER A 129 -1.79 1.63 16.84
N PRO A 130 -0.66 2.01 17.45
CA PRO A 130 0.46 2.53 16.68
C PRO A 130 0.80 1.58 15.52
N PRO A 131 1.10 2.11 14.34
CA PRO A 131 1.28 3.54 14.02
C PRO A 131 0.01 4.27 13.53
N TYR A 132 -1.13 3.60 13.47
CA TYR A 132 -2.31 4.12 12.77
C TYR A 132 -2.95 5.34 13.42
N ASN A 133 -2.61 5.61 14.68
CA ASN A 133 -2.94 6.84 15.39
C ASN A 133 -2.21 8.08 14.83
N GLU A 134 -1.14 7.92 14.04
CA GLU A 134 -0.36 9.00 13.43
C GLU A 134 -0.59 9.10 11.91
N GLU A 135 0.04 10.08 11.25
CA GLU A 135 -0.02 10.21 9.78
C GLU A 135 0.84 9.16 9.09
N ILE A 136 0.26 8.54 8.06
CA ILE A 136 0.95 7.64 7.13
C ILE A 136 0.97 8.33 5.77
N HIS A 137 2.15 8.51 5.18
CA HIS A 137 2.29 9.23 3.91
C HIS A 137 2.12 8.31 2.69
N ALA A 138 2.70 7.10 2.76
CA ALA A 138 2.65 6.17 1.65
C ALA A 138 2.66 4.71 2.12
N ILE A 139 2.18 3.83 1.23
CA ILE A 139 2.37 2.38 1.33
C ILE A 139 3.10 1.92 0.09
N ILE A 140 4.19 1.18 0.30
CA ILE A 140 4.84 0.38 -0.74
C ILE A 140 4.41 -1.07 -0.53
N LEU A 141 3.60 -1.60 -1.45
CA LEU A 141 3.21 -3.01 -1.43
C LEU A 141 4.16 -3.77 -2.33
N LEU A 142 4.80 -4.80 -1.77
CA LEU A 142 5.61 -5.78 -2.48
C LEU A 142 4.96 -7.14 -2.31
N ALA A 143 4.85 -7.92 -3.38
CA ALA A 143 4.30 -9.25 -3.31
C ALA A 143 5.07 -10.23 -4.20
N HIS A 144 5.21 -11.46 -3.71
CA HIS A 144 5.95 -12.50 -4.40
C HIS A 144 5.33 -13.87 -4.09
N LYS A 145 5.61 -14.85 -4.94
CA LYS A 145 5.20 -16.23 -4.68
C LYS A 145 6.05 -16.86 -3.57
N VAL A 146 7.35 -16.59 -3.58
CA VAL A 146 8.33 -17.10 -2.62
C VAL A 146 8.64 -16.05 -1.55
N GLU A 147 8.43 -16.39 -0.28
CA GLU A 147 8.66 -15.49 0.86
C GLU A 147 10.11 -14.99 0.97
N GLU A 148 11.11 -15.87 0.78
CA GLU A 148 12.52 -15.50 0.90
C GLU A 148 12.90 -14.39 -0.09
N SER A 149 12.50 -14.53 -1.36
CA SER A 149 12.74 -13.51 -2.38
C SER A 149 12.03 -12.20 -2.05
N LEU A 150 10.80 -12.26 -1.49
CA LEU A 150 10.09 -11.07 -1.03
C LEU A 150 10.86 -10.36 0.08
N GLN A 151 11.35 -11.10 1.08
CA GLN A 151 12.10 -10.50 2.19
C GLN A 151 13.42 -9.90 1.73
N HIS A 152 14.10 -10.52 0.76
CA HIS A 152 15.31 -9.98 0.16
C HIS A 152 15.06 -8.61 -0.51
N GLU A 153 14.06 -8.53 -1.40
CA GLU A 153 13.70 -7.31 -2.11
C GLU A 153 13.19 -6.22 -1.15
N ALA A 154 12.32 -6.60 -0.21
CA ALA A 154 11.81 -5.69 0.80
C ALA A 154 12.94 -5.12 1.68
N ALA A 155 13.94 -5.94 2.07
CA ALA A 155 15.09 -5.46 2.81
C ALA A 155 15.92 -4.44 2.00
N ALA A 156 16.08 -4.64 0.69
CA ALA A 156 16.76 -3.69 -0.18
C ALA A 156 16.01 -2.35 -0.26
N ILE A 157 14.70 -2.38 -0.43
CA ILE A 157 13.85 -1.19 -0.50
C ILE A 157 13.83 -0.43 0.83
N ARG A 158 13.72 -1.13 1.98
CA ARG A 158 13.80 -0.52 3.32
C ARG A 158 15.11 0.23 3.54
N ARG A 159 16.25 -0.33 3.12
CA ARG A 159 17.56 0.34 3.24
C ARG A 159 17.63 1.65 2.44
N GLN A 160 16.89 1.75 1.33
CA GLN A 160 16.81 2.98 0.54
C GLN A 160 15.87 3.99 1.22
N LEU A 161 14.69 3.56 1.66
CA LEU A 161 13.66 4.40 2.27
C LEU A 161 14.13 5.09 3.56
N ARG A 162 14.87 4.40 4.44
CA ARG A 162 15.39 4.95 5.72
C ARG A 162 16.18 6.25 5.59
N ARG A 163 16.66 6.59 4.38
CA ARG A 163 17.47 7.78 4.13
C ARG A 163 16.65 9.07 4.06
N PHE A 164 15.35 8.97 3.79
CA PHE A 164 14.47 10.13 3.57
C PHE A 164 13.06 9.96 4.13
N CYS A 165 12.76 8.80 4.72
CA CYS A 165 11.52 8.50 5.40
C CYS A 165 11.78 7.85 6.76
N GLU A 166 10.82 8.02 7.66
CA GLU A 166 10.57 7.12 8.76
C GLU A 166 9.89 5.85 8.21
N LEU A 167 10.42 4.68 8.56
CA LEU A 167 9.74 3.40 8.35
C LEU A 167 8.79 3.15 9.51
N VAL A 168 7.51 3.35 9.26
CA VAL A 168 6.49 3.46 10.29
C VAL A 168 6.07 2.08 10.78
N GLN A 169 5.79 1.15 9.86
CA GLN A 169 5.40 -0.23 10.16
C GLN A 169 5.51 -1.09 8.90
N ASP A 170 5.85 -2.35 9.08
CA ASP A 170 5.62 -3.37 8.06
C ASP A 170 4.39 -4.20 8.41
N GLU A 171 3.50 -4.39 7.43
CA GLU A 171 2.39 -5.32 7.54
C GLU A 171 2.57 -6.48 6.57
N VAL A 172 2.76 -7.68 7.10
CA VAL A 172 2.99 -8.90 6.32
C VAL A 172 1.66 -9.60 6.06
N GLY A 173 1.34 -9.75 4.78
CA GLY A 173 0.18 -10.51 4.32
C GLY A 173 0.60 -11.90 3.84
N ILE A 174 -0.26 -12.89 4.11
CA ILE A 174 -0.10 -14.26 3.65
C ILE A 174 -1.41 -14.80 3.07
N ARG A 175 -1.32 -15.61 2.01
CA ARG A 175 -2.42 -16.42 1.53
C ARG A 175 -2.51 -17.69 2.38
N LEU A 176 -3.65 -17.88 3.04
CA LEU A 176 -3.90 -19.11 3.81
C LEU A 176 -4.26 -20.28 2.87
N PRO A 177 -4.08 -21.54 3.34
CA PRO A 177 -4.50 -22.72 2.60
C PRO A 177 -5.95 -22.64 2.12
N MET A 178 -6.18 -23.19 0.93
CA MET A 178 -7.49 -23.15 0.25
C MET A 178 -8.07 -21.75 0.03
N ASN A 179 -7.25 -20.69 0.08
CA ASN A 179 -7.69 -19.31 -0.11
C ASN A 179 -8.75 -18.87 0.92
N THR A 180 -8.51 -19.24 2.19
CA THR A 180 -9.39 -18.93 3.31
C THR A 180 -8.96 -17.67 4.07
N GLU A 181 -9.85 -17.14 4.91
CA GLU A 181 -9.52 -16.20 5.99
C GLU A 181 -9.50 -16.92 7.36
N HIS A 182 -9.19 -16.20 8.45
CA HIS A 182 -8.90 -16.84 9.73
C HIS A 182 -10.10 -17.47 10.45
N PHE A 183 -11.34 -17.13 10.10
CA PHE A 183 -12.54 -17.85 10.54
C PHE A 183 -12.83 -19.13 9.73
N GLY A 184 -12.04 -19.40 8.69
CA GLY A 184 -12.08 -20.62 7.88
C GLY A 184 -12.93 -20.54 6.61
N TYR A 185 -13.43 -19.37 6.24
CA TYR A 185 -14.22 -19.18 5.01
C TYR A 185 -13.34 -18.96 3.80
N PHE A 186 -13.70 -19.58 2.68
CA PHE A 186 -13.16 -19.23 1.37
C PHE A 186 -13.51 -17.77 1.05
N ASP A 187 -12.50 -16.93 0.83
CA ASP A 187 -12.69 -15.51 0.51
C ASP A 187 -12.47 -15.22 -1.00
N GLY A 188 -12.92 -14.06 -1.46
CA GLY A 188 -12.66 -13.55 -2.80
C GLY A 188 -13.59 -14.07 -3.90
N ILE A 189 -14.70 -14.75 -3.55
CA ILE A 189 -15.64 -15.34 -4.53
C ILE A 189 -16.37 -14.26 -5.34
N SER A 190 -17.02 -13.32 -4.65
CA SER A 190 -17.83 -12.28 -5.29
C SER A 190 -17.01 -11.00 -5.43
N GLN A 191 -16.72 -10.63 -6.68
CA GLN A 191 -16.01 -9.40 -7.06
C GLN A 191 -16.74 -8.77 -8.26
N PRO A 192 -16.82 -7.43 -8.37
CA PRO A 192 -17.14 -6.79 -9.63
C PRO A 192 -16.02 -7.11 -10.66
N LEU A 193 -16.42 -7.39 -11.90
CA LEU A 193 -15.51 -7.74 -13.00
C LEU A 193 -15.53 -6.66 -14.08
N PHE A 194 -14.34 -6.26 -14.53
CA PHE A 194 -14.17 -5.08 -15.41
C PHE A 194 -13.68 -5.41 -16.81
N ILE A 195 -13.32 -6.67 -17.08
CA ILE A 195 -12.72 -7.12 -18.34
C ILE A 195 -13.67 -8.09 -19.02
N GLN A 196 -14.06 -7.83 -20.27
CA GLN A 196 -15.09 -8.60 -20.98
C GLN A 196 -14.77 -10.09 -21.07
N GLN A 197 -13.51 -10.44 -21.36
CA GLN A 197 -13.05 -11.82 -21.43
C GLN A 197 -13.12 -12.53 -20.06
N GLU A 198 -12.95 -11.81 -18.95
CA GLU A 198 -13.09 -12.35 -17.59
C GLU A 198 -14.55 -12.51 -17.20
N ILE A 199 -15.40 -11.54 -17.57
CA ILE A 199 -16.85 -11.62 -17.43
C ILE A 199 -17.38 -12.85 -18.17
N ALA A 200 -16.98 -13.05 -19.43
CA ALA A 200 -17.40 -14.20 -20.23
C ALA A 200 -17.01 -15.53 -19.57
N ARG A 201 -15.79 -15.63 -19.02
CA ARG A 201 -15.35 -16.81 -18.27
C ARG A 201 -16.16 -17.04 -16.99
N GLU A 202 -16.42 -16.00 -16.21
CA GLU A 202 -17.23 -16.09 -14.99
C GLU A 202 -18.66 -16.55 -15.31
N ILE A 203 -19.26 -16.01 -16.38
CA ILE A 203 -20.59 -16.45 -16.86
C ILE A 203 -20.55 -17.93 -17.26
N GLN A 204 -19.51 -18.37 -17.97
CA GLN A 204 -19.35 -19.76 -18.38
C GLN A 204 -19.18 -20.71 -17.17
N GLU A 205 -18.41 -20.31 -16.16
CA GLU A 205 -18.11 -21.14 -14.99
C GLU A 205 -19.22 -21.14 -13.93
N ARG A 206 -19.92 -20.02 -13.76
CA ARG A 206 -20.81 -19.80 -12.61
C ARG A 206 -22.23 -19.36 -12.97
N GLY A 207 -22.47 -18.90 -14.19
CA GLY A 207 -23.77 -18.39 -14.64
C GLY A 207 -23.99 -16.92 -14.32
N ASN A 208 -25.03 -16.34 -14.93
CA ASN A 208 -25.47 -14.95 -14.71
C ASN A 208 -27.00 -14.77 -14.84
N GLN A 209 -27.76 -15.85 -14.64
CA GLN A 209 -29.21 -15.83 -14.79
C GLN A 209 -29.89 -14.99 -13.69
N ARG A 210 -29.27 -14.90 -12.52
CA ARG A 210 -29.76 -14.17 -11.35
C ARG A 210 -28.85 -13.00 -10.97
N TRP A 211 -27.54 -13.16 -11.10
CA TRP A 211 -26.56 -12.14 -10.70
C TRP A 211 -25.56 -11.85 -11.81
N ASN A 212 -25.45 -10.58 -12.22
CA ASN A 212 -24.44 -10.13 -13.16
C ASN A 212 -23.21 -9.56 -12.43
N PRO A 213 -22.03 -10.20 -12.51
CA PRO A 213 -20.82 -9.72 -11.86
C PRO A 213 -20.14 -8.56 -12.60
N SER A 214 -20.56 -8.24 -13.83
CA SER A 214 -19.97 -7.15 -14.64
C SER A 214 -20.08 -5.80 -13.95
N ALA A 215 -19.06 -4.97 -14.13
CA ALA A 215 -19.02 -3.59 -13.65
C ALA A 215 -18.33 -2.69 -14.67
N ASN A 216 -18.77 -1.42 -14.69
CA ASN A 216 -18.12 -0.38 -15.46
C ASN A 216 -16.80 0.03 -14.81
N LEU A 217 -15.84 0.52 -15.60
CA LEU A 217 -14.55 0.95 -15.08
C LEU A 217 -14.68 2.14 -14.12
N ASP A 218 -15.66 3.03 -14.32
CA ASP A 218 -15.95 4.18 -13.44
C ASP A 218 -16.42 3.81 -12.02
N LEU A 219 -16.68 2.52 -11.75
CA LEU A 219 -16.87 2.02 -10.38
C LEU A 219 -15.55 2.01 -9.59
N VAL A 220 -14.42 1.77 -10.27
CA VAL A 220 -13.11 1.57 -9.62
C VAL A 220 -12.07 2.61 -10.04
N LEU A 221 -12.21 3.22 -11.22
CA LEU A 221 -11.25 4.18 -11.75
C LEU A 221 -11.80 5.60 -11.70
N VAL A 222 -10.91 6.53 -11.38
CA VAL A 222 -11.16 7.97 -11.42
C VAL A 222 -10.05 8.64 -12.22
N GLU A 223 -10.41 9.65 -13.01
CA GLU A 223 -9.43 10.46 -13.72
C GLU A 223 -8.61 11.28 -12.73
N GLU A 224 -7.31 11.31 -12.94
CA GLU A 224 -6.38 12.06 -12.10
C GLU A 224 -6.37 13.55 -12.48
N PRO A 225 -6.11 14.45 -11.51
CA PRO A 225 -6.05 15.88 -11.80
C PRO A 225 -5.06 16.24 -12.91
N GLY A 226 -5.43 17.22 -13.75
CA GLY A 226 -4.58 17.73 -14.83
C GLY A 226 -5.02 17.37 -16.24
N GLY A 227 -6.12 16.63 -16.41
CA GLY A 227 -6.78 16.42 -17.72
C GLY A 227 -5.96 15.61 -18.72
N LYS A 228 -5.06 14.77 -18.22
CA LYS A 228 -4.16 13.93 -19.03
C LYS A 228 -4.80 12.59 -19.43
N GLN A 229 -6.05 12.33 -19.03
CA GLN A 229 -6.71 11.03 -19.19
C GLN A 229 -5.89 9.88 -18.60
N THR A 230 -5.24 10.13 -17.48
CA THR A 230 -4.58 9.15 -16.62
C THR A 230 -5.52 8.77 -15.49
N TYR A 231 -5.50 7.50 -15.10
CA TYR A 231 -6.49 6.96 -14.17
C TYR A 231 -5.82 6.20 -13.02
N GLY A 232 -6.35 6.44 -11.83
CA GLY A 232 -6.00 5.72 -10.62
C GLY A 232 -7.25 5.25 -9.88
N SER A 233 -7.06 4.78 -8.65
CA SER A 233 -8.16 4.35 -7.78
C SER A 233 -7.89 4.79 -6.35
N PHE A 234 -8.94 5.18 -5.63
CA PHE A 234 -8.83 5.27 -4.18
C PHE A 234 -8.68 3.87 -3.60
N MET A 235 -7.92 3.76 -2.52
CA MET A 235 -7.66 2.53 -1.78
C MET A 235 -7.97 2.75 -0.31
N VAL A 236 -8.84 1.91 0.25
CA VAL A 236 -9.08 1.86 1.69
C VAL A 236 -8.19 0.77 2.27
N PHE A 237 -7.36 1.12 3.25
CA PHE A 237 -6.59 0.16 4.02
C PHE A 237 -7.11 0.10 5.45
N ARG A 238 -7.47 -1.09 5.94
CA ARG A 238 -7.88 -1.34 7.34
C ARG A 238 -7.19 -2.58 7.87
N LYS A 239 -6.46 -2.46 8.98
CA LYS A 239 -5.98 -3.62 9.73
C LYS A 239 -7.10 -4.09 10.67
N LEU A 240 -7.67 -5.25 10.37
CA LEU A 240 -8.78 -5.83 11.12
C LEU A 240 -8.28 -7.07 11.87
N GLN A 241 -8.15 -6.98 13.19
CA GLN A 241 -7.91 -8.16 14.03
C GLN A 241 -9.15 -9.04 14.02
N GLN A 242 -8.96 -10.35 13.89
CA GLN A 242 -10.00 -11.38 13.90
C GLN A 242 -9.88 -12.22 15.18
N HIS A 243 -10.93 -12.23 16.00
CA HIS A 243 -10.95 -12.96 17.27
C HIS A 243 -11.37 -14.42 17.06
N VAL A 244 -10.48 -15.23 16.48
CA VAL A 244 -10.78 -16.62 16.04
C VAL A 244 -11.34 -17.50 17.16
N GLU A 245 -10.81 -17.37 18.38
CA GLU A 245 -11.29 -18.15 19.53
C GLU A 245 -12.70 -17.72 19.96
N GLN A 246 -12.96 -16.41 19.98
CA GLN A 246 -14.29 -15.86 20.29
C GLN A 246 -15.31 -16.24 19.21
N TYR A 247 -14.87 -16.23 17.95
CA TYR A 247 -15.67 -16.71 16.81
C TYR A 247 -16.09 -18.17 17.01
N ASN A 248 -15.12 -19.06 17.25
CA ASN A 248 -15.41 -20.48 17.46
C ASN A 248 -16.35 -20.72 18.64
N ALA A 249 -16.15 -20.01 19.75
CA ALA A 249 -17.05 -20.08 20.90
C ALA A 249 -18.47 -19.62 20.54
N ALA A 250 -18.61 -18.46 19.88
CA ALA A 250 -19.89 -17.91 19.47
C ALA A 250 -20.67 -18.84 18.52
N VAL A 251 -20.00 -19.45 17.54
CA VAL A 251 -20.62 -20.41 16.61
C VAL A 251 -21.12 -21.65 17.36
N ASN A 252 -20.32 -22.19 18.28
CA ASN A 252 -20.72 -23.37 19.06
C ASN A 252 -21.93 -23.07 19.94
N THR A 253 -21.96 -21.92 20.61
CA THR A 253 -23.11 -21.50 21.41
C THR A 253 -24.34 -21.27 20.53
N LEU A 254 -24.20 -20.56 19.41
CA LEU A 254 -25.30 -20.35 18.47
C LEU A 254 -25.87 -21.68 17.96
N ALA A 255 -25.04 -22.67 17.63
CA ALA A 255 -25.50 -23.99 17.22
C ALA A 255 -26.30 -24.72 18.31
N ALA A 256 -25.89 -24.57 19.59
CA ALA A 256 -26.61 -25.12 20.72
C ALA A 256 -27.99 -24.47 20.88
N GLU A 257 -28.07 -23.14 20.82
CA GLU A 257 -29.32 -22.37 20.92
C GLU A 257 -30.29 -22.67 19.76
N LEU A 258 -29.76 -22.90 18.55
CA LEU A 258 -30.55 -23.29 17.39
C LEU A 258 -31.09 -24.74 17.46
N GLY A 259 -30.73 -25.52 18.48
CA GLY A 259 -31.30 -26.86 18.71
C GLY A 259 -30.36 -28.01 18.34
N ALA A 260 -29.09 -27.95 18.78
CA ALA A 260 -28.21 -29.11 18.71
C ALA A 260 -28.84 -30.34 19.41
N PRO A 261 -28.71 -31.57 18.84
CA PRO A 261 -27.78 -31.95 17.78
C PRO A 261 -28.29 -31.78 16.34
N ASP A 262 -29.53 -31.32 16.13
CA ASP A 262 -30.12 -31.24 14.78
C ASP A 262 -29.54 -30.10 13.92
N VAL A 263 -28.98 -29.07 14.58
CA VAL A 263 -28.21 -27.99 13.95
C VAL A 263 -26.71 -28.18 14.24
N THR A 264 -25.93 -28.32 13.17
CA THR A 264 -24.48 -28.45 13.23
C THR A 264 -23.79 -27.09 13.38
N VAL A 265 -22.58 -27.09 13.96
CA VAL A 265 -21.67 -25.93 14.01
C VAL A 265 -21.43 -25.36 12.61
N ALA A 266 -21.33 -26.21 11.58
CA ALA A 266 -21.15 -25.78 10.20
C ALA A 266 -22.36 -25.00 9.65
N GLN A 267 -23.58 -25.39 10.01
CA GLN A 267 -24.80 -24.67 9.63
C GLN A 267 -24.89 -23.31 10.35
N ALA A 268 -24.64 -23.28 11.66
CA ALA A 268 -24.62 -22.03 12.42
C ALA A 268 -23.55 -21.04 11.88
N SER A 269 -22.35 -21.55 11.58
CA SER A 269 -21.28 -20.81 10.90
C SER A 269 -21.80 -20.21 9.59
N ALA A 270 -22.41 -21.04 8.72
CA ALA A 270 -22.92 -20.57 7.45
C ALA A 270 -23.98 -19.47 7.56
N LEU A 271 -24.81 -19.46 8.62
CA LEU A 271 -25.78 -18.38 8.89
C LEU A 271 -25.11 -17.04 9.19
N ILE A 272 -23.97 -17.03 9.90
CA ILE A 272 -23.21 -15.81 10.22
C ILE A 272 -22.69 -15.15 8.94
N MET A 273 -22.07 -15.94 8.06
CA MET A 273 -21.43 -15.43 6.85
C MET A 273 -22.41 -15.26 5.68
N GLY A 274 -23.42 -16.13 5.57
CA GLY A 274 -24.27 -16.31 4.39
C GLY A 274 -23.76 -17.34 3.39
N ARG A 275 -22.62 -17.98 3.69
CA ARG A 275 -21.96 -19.05 2.93
C ARG A 275 -21.37 -20.07 3.89
N SER A 276 -21.27 -21.33 3.47
CA SER A 276 -20.41 -22.30 4.16
C SER A 276 -18.94 -21.92 4.10
N THR A 277 -18.11 -22.54 4.93
CA THR A 277 -16.63 -22.39 4.91
C THR A 277 -16.03 -22.75 3.54
N GLU A 278 -16.66 -23.68 2.81
CA GLU A 278 -16.28 -24.04 1.45
C GLU A 278 -16.73 -23.04 0.38
N GLY A 279 -17.45 -21.97 0.77
CA GLY A 279 -17.90 -20.91 -0.12
C GLY A 279 -19.26 -21.15 -0.78
N ILE A 280 -20.01 -22.18 -0.39
CA ILE A 280 -21.33 -22.48 -0.94
C ILE A 280 -22.38 -21.54 -0.33
N PRO A 281 -23.14 -20.78 -1.12
CA PRO A 281 -24.14 -19.85 -0.58
C PRO A 281 -25.31 -20.60 0.06
N LEU A 282 -25.90 -20.01 1.11
CA LEU A 282 -27.13 -20.54 1.72
C LEU A 282 -28.31 -20.53 0.76
N ILE A 283 -28.40 -19.50 -0.10
CA ILE A 283 -29.38 -19.48 -1.18
C ILE A 283 -28.96 -20.50 -2.25
N LYS A 284 -29.84 -21.47 -2.49
CA LYS A 284 -29.63 -22.49 -3.51
C LYS A 284 -29.48 -21.85 -4.90
N THR A 285 -28.45 -22.27 -5.61
CA THR A 285 -28.13 -21.83 -6.97
C THR A 285 -27.65 -23.02 -7.79
N SER A 286 -27.82 -22.94 -9.10
CA SER A 286 -27.28 -23.92 -10.04
C SER A 286 -25.76 -23.98 -9.94
N VAL A 287 -25.20 -25.19 -9.96
CA VAL A 287 -23.76 -25.43 -10.06
C VAL A 287 -23.47 -25.80 -11.51
N ILE A 288 -22.77 -24.91 -12.24
CA ILE A 288 -22.38 -25.16 -13.63
C ILE A 288 -21.05 -25.90 -13.66
N ASN A 289 -20.03 -25.32 -13.03
CA ASN A 289 -18.71 -25.92 -12.85
C ASN A 289 -18.54 -26.37 -11.38
N PRO A 290 -18.47 -27.68 -11.07
CA PRO A 290 -18.29 -28.18 -9.69
C PRO A 290 -17.01 -27.69 -8.99
N GLN A 291 -16.00 -27.29 -9.75
CA GLN A 291 -14.74 -26.75 -9.24
C GLN A 291 -14.85 -25.24 -8.91
N ALA A 292 -15.84 -24.54 -9.46
CA ALA A 292 -16.07 -23.12 -9.19
C ALA A 292 -17.06 -22.92 -8.04
N LYS A 293 -16.80 -21.93 -7.18
CA LYS A 293 -17.69 -21.60 -6.05
C LYS A 293 -18.92 -20.83 -6.54
N PRO A 294 -20.16 -21.31 -6.36
CA PRO A 294 -21.31 -20.67 -6.98
C PRO A 294 -21.52 -19.20 -6.56
N ASN A 295 -21.95 -18.36 -7.51
CA ASN A 295 -22.21 -16.95 -7.25
C ASN A 295 -23.47 -16.38 -7.93
N ASP A 296 -24.17 -17.18 -8.76
CA ASP A 296 -25.33 -16.75 -9.55
C ASP A 296 -26.66 -16.83 -8.77
N PHE A 297 -26.81 -15.98 -7.74
CA PHE A 297 -28.03 -15.92 -6.94
C PHE A 297 -28.40 -14.49 -6.51
N THR A 298 -29.68 -14.27 -6.21
CA THR A 298 -30.23 -13.10 -5.50
C THR A 298 -30.98 -13.57 -4.26
N TYR A 299 -31.47 -12.65 -3.44
CA TYR A 299 -32.25 -12.98 -2.23
C TYR A 299 -33.77 -12.88 -2.45
N ASP A 300 -34.24 -12.79 -3.69
CA ASP A 300 -35.67 -12.60 -4.02
C ASP A 300 -36.54 -13.77 -3.54
N VAL A 301 -35.97 -14.96 -3.46
CA VAL A 301 -36.63 -16.18 -2.95
C VAL A 301 -36.64 -16.27 -1.42
N ASP A 302 -35.98 -15.33 -0.73
CA ASP A 302 -35.81 -15.32 0.73
C ASP A 302 -35.97 -13.90 1.30
N PRO A 303 -37.08 -13.19 1.03
CA PRO A 303 -37.24 -11.79 1.43
C PRO A 303 -37.25 -11.58 2.96
N GLN A 304 -37.65 -12.61 3.72
CA GLN A 304 -37.71 -12.58 5.18
C GLN A 304 -36.38 -13.00 5.85
N GLY A 305 -35.42 -13.55 5.10
CA GLY A 305 -34.15 -14.00 5.66
C GLY A 305 -34.23 -15.30 6.47
N MET A 306 -35.19 -16.17 6.14
CA MET A 306 -35.36 -17.46 6.80
C MET A 306 -34.38 -18.53 6.29
N ILE A 307 -33.76 -18.30 5.13
CA ILE A 307 -32.70 -19.17 4.59
C ILE A 307 -31.32 -18.55 4.84
N CYS A 308 -31.12 -17.32 4.39
CA CYS A 308 -29.90 -16.54 4.59
C CYS A 308 -30.26 -15.32 5.44
N PRO A 309 -29.84 -15.25 6.72
CA PRO A 309 -30.25 -14.17 7.61
C PRO A 309 -30.02 -12.78 7.02
N LEU A 310 -30.93 -11.84 7.28
CA LEU A 310 -30.80 -10.46 6.79
C LEU A 310 -29.52 -9.77 7.27
N HIS A 311 -29.01 -10.17 8.45
CA HIS A 311 -27.77 -9.70 9.05
C HIS A 311 -26.52 -10.48 8.63
N ALA A 312 -26.66 -11.54 7.82
CA ALA A 312 -25.51 -12.32 7.35
C ALA A 312 -24.52 -11.44 6.58
N HIS A 313 -23.22 -11.65 6.80
CA HIS A 313 -22.16 -10.76 6.33
C HIS A 313 -22.26 -10.42 4.83
N ILE A 314 -22.36 -11.43 3.96
CA ILE A 314 -22.42 -11.19 2.51
C ILE A 314 -23.75 -10.56 2.06
N ARG A 315 -24.82 -10.69 2.84
CA ARG A 315 -26.15 -10.15 2.53
C ARG A 315 -26.25 -8.69 2.93
N LYS A 316 -25.67 -8.29 4.06
CA LYS A 316 -25.50 -6.88 4.41
C LYS A 316 -24.52 -6.17 3.49
N ALA A 317 -23.35 -6.76 3.24
CA ALA A 317 -22.33 -6.14 2.39
C ALA A 317 -22.74 -6.01 0.91
N ASN A 318 -23.56 -6.94 0.42
CA ASN A 318 -24.17 -6.88 -0.91
C ASN A 318 -25.57 -7.47 -0.87
N PRO A 319 -26.61 -6.64 -0.70
CA PRO A 319 -28.01 -7.08 -0.67
C PRO A 319 -28.55 -7.60 -2.01
N ARG A 320 -27.77 -7.51 -3.10
CA ARG A 320 -28.13 -7.97 -4.46
C ARG A 320 -29.51 -7.49 -4.92
N ASN A 321 -29.92 -6.30 -4.49
CA ASN A 321 -31.21 -5.73 -4.85
C ASN A 321 -31.17 -5.17 -6.27
N ALA A 322 -31.88 -5.81 -7.21
CA ALA A 322 -31.96 -5.39 -8.61
C ALA A 322 -32.57 -3.99 -8.80
N ALA A 323 -33.31 -3.45 -7.81
CA ALA A 323 -33.87 -2.10 -7.86
C ALA A 323 -32.85 -1.00 -7.55
N ASN A 324 -31.68 -1.34 -7.00
CA ASN A 324 -30.65 -0.37 -6.67
C ASN A 324 -29.87 0.02 -7.93
N LYS A 325 -30.11 1.24 -8.42
CA LYS A 325 -29.50 1.78 -9.64
C LYS A 325 -28.04 2.23 -9.44
N ASP A 326 -27.64 2.49 -8.19
CA ASP A 326 -26.28 2.90 -7.86
C ASP A 326 -25.46 1.68 -7.43
N ASP A 327 -24.49 1.32 -8.27
CA ASP A 327 -23.54 0.25 -7.95
C ASP A 327 -22.59 0.68 -6.83
N GLN A 328 -22.81 0.11 -5.65
CA GLN A 328 -22.07 0.40 -4.42
C GLN A 328 -20.92 -0.57 -4.19
N ARG A 329 -20.70 -1.53 -5.09
CA ARG A 329 -19.69 -2.57 -4.91
C ARG A 329 -18.30 -1.93 -4.78
N ILE A 330 -17.44 -2.66 -4.09
CA ILE A 330 -16.02 -2.37 -3.95
C ILE A 330 -15.20 -3.55 -4.48
N VAL A 331 -13.97 -3.26 -4.87
CA VAL A 331 -13.01 -4.26 -5.35
C VAL A 331 -12.12 -4.69 -4.19
N ARG A 332 -12.34 -5.88 -3.62
CA ARG A 332 -11.59 -6.32 -2.43
C ARG A 332 -10.27 -6.98 -2.82
N ARG A 333 -9.18 -6.58 -2.16
CA ARG A 333 -7.81 -7.10 -2.33
C ARG A 333 -7.12 -7.37 -0.99
N GLY A 334 -7.91 -7.59 0.05
CA GLY A 334 -7.38 -7.88 1.37
C GLY A 334 -6.57 -9.18 1.41
N MET A 335 -5.69 -9.27 2.40
CA MET A 335 -4.88 -10.47 2.64
C MET A 335 -4.81 -10.76 4.15
N PRO A 336 -4.99 -12.02 4.58
CA PRO A 336 -4.79 -12.41 5.97
C PRO A 336 -3.40 -12.03 6.51
N TYR A 337 -3.30 -11.67 7.78
CA TYR A 337 -2.03 -11.51 8.49
C TYR A 337 -1.98 -12.37 9.75
N GLN A 338 -0.77 -12.76 10.11
CA GLN A 338 -0.45 -13.39 11.39
C GLN A 338 0.61 -12.53 12.06
N GLY A 339 0.36 -12.12 13.30
CA GLY A 339 1.30 -11.39 14.12
C GLY A 339 2.54 -12.24 14.39
N GLU A 340 3.67 -11.58 14.63
CA GLU A 340 4.86 -12.28 15.11
C GLU A 340 4.70 -12.67 16.59
N PRO A 341 5.25 -13.82 17.02
CA PRO A 341 5.41 -14.08 18.45
C PRO A 341 6.18 -12.91 19.06
N SER A 342 5.68 -12.33 20.16
CA SER A 342 6.33 -11.20 20.81
C SER A 342 7.83 -11.49 21.04
N LYS A 343 8.72 -10.77 20.34
CA LYS A 343 10.16 -10.78 20.61
C LYS A 343 10.53 -9.88 21.80
N ASN A 344 9.56 -9.11 22.32
CA ASN A 344 9.74 -8.25 23.48
C ASN A 344 9.48 -9.02 24.77
N ASN A 345 10.45 -9.83 25.18
CA ASN A 345 10.81 -9.95 26.58
C ASN A 345 12.32 -9.75 26.65
N GLY A 346 12.75 -8.48 26.76
CA GLY A 346 14.12 -8.07 27.08
C GLY A 346 14.53 -8.44 28.51
N GLY A 347 14.17 -9.64 28.95
CA GLY A 347 14.55 -10.23 30.21
C GLY A 347 15.23 -11.56 29.92
N ASN A 348 16.51 -11.63 30.27
CA ASN A 348 17.39 -12.79 30.32
C ASN A 348 16.92 -13.84 31.35
N GLY A 349 15.67 -14.28 31.22
CA GLY A 349 15.05 -15.34 32.02
C GLY A 349 14.42 -16.39 31.11
N TRP A 350 14.76 -17.65 31.37
CA TRP A 350 14.11 -18.81 30.77
C TRP A 350 12.59 -18.74 30.99
N GLN A 351 11.84 -18.29 29.99
CA GLN A 351 10.39 -18.39 30.02
C GLN A 351 9.99 -19.84 29.74
N THR A 352 9.23 -20.41 30.67
CA THR A 352 8.55 -21.68 30.52
C THR A 352 7.75 -21.67 29.23
N ARG A 353 7.80 -22.78 28.49
CA ARG A 353 7.29 -22.99 27.12
C ARG A 353 5.76 -22.80 26.96
N ASP A 354 5.05 -22.43 28.03
CA ASP A 354 3.59 -22.46 28.16
C ASP A 354 2.91 -21.08 28.19
N ALA A 355 3.63 -19.98 27.93
CA ALA A 355 3.04 -18.64 27.96
C ALA A 355 3.44 -17.76 26.76
N VAL A 356 3.55 -18.33 25.57
CA VAL A 356 3.53 -17.51 24.34
C VAL A 356 2.08 -17.07 24.13
N PRO A 357 1.73 -15.77 24.25
CA PRO A 357 0.38 -15.32 23.96
C PRO A 357 0.01 -15.70 22.51
N PRO A 358 -1.25 -16.09 22.25
CA PRO A 358 -1.67 -16.49 20.91
C PRO A 358 -1.37 -15.37 19.92
N LEU A 359 -0.85 -15.75 18.74
CA LEU A 359 -0.52 -14.80 17.68
C LEU A 359 -1.77 -14.04 17.27
N GLU A 360 -1.67 -12.70 17.21
CA GLU A 360 -2.74 -11.87 16.64
C GLU A 360 -3.01 -12.33 15.21
N LYS A 361 -4.26 -12.60 14.86
CA LYS A 361 -4.65 -13.01 13.52
C LYS A 361 -5.61 -11.96 12.98
N GLY A 362 -5.59 -11.75 11.68
CA GLY A 362 -6.55 -10.84 11.09
C GLY A 362 -6.48 -10.72 9.59
N MET A 363 -7.03 -9.61 9.09
CA MET A 363 -7.11 -9.24 7.70
C MET A 363 -6.49 -7.84 7.51
N LEU A 364 -5.50 -7.74 6.61
CA LEU A 364 -5.09 -6.47 6.02
C LEU A 364 -6.12 -6.17 4.92
N PHE A 365 -7.25 -5.60 5.31
CA PHE A 365 -8.32 -5.30 4.39
C PHE A 365 -7.89 -4.18 3.45
N MET A 366 -7.99 -4.44 2.15
CA MET A 366 -7.77 -3.47 1.09
C MET A 366 -8.96 -3.47 0.14
N SER A 367 -9.46 -2.29 -0.23
CA SER A 367 -10.44 -2.16 -1.30
C SER A 367 -10.19 -0.99 -2.24
N PHE A 368 -10.49 -1.21 -3.52
CA PHE A 368 -10.41 -0.22 -4.58
C PHE A 368 -11.79 0.23 -5.04
N GLN A 369 -11.92 1.53 -5.28
CA GLN A 369 -13.14 2.21 -5.71
C GLN A 369 -12.81 3.59 -6.30
N ALA A 370 -13.64 4.07 -7.23
CA ALA A 370 -13.53 5.43 -7.77
C ALA A 370 -14.00 6.50 -6.77
N ARG A 371 -14.85 6.12 -5.80
CA ARG A 371 -15.38 6.99 -4.74
C ARG A 371 -15.29 6.29 -3.40
N LEU A 372 -14.75 6.96 -2.39
CA LEU A 372 -14.63 6.39 -1.03
C LEU A 372 -16.01 6.09 -0.41
N GLU A 373 -17.04 6.78 -0.86
CA GLU A 373 -18.44 6.53 -0.49
C GLU A 373 -18.88 5.08 -0.72
N ASN A 374 -18.34 4.37 -1.71
CA ASN A 374 -18.67 2.95 -1.94
C ASN A 374 -18.31 2.10 -0.72
N PHE A 375 -17.09 2.24 -0.20
CA PHE A 375 -16.66 1.54 1.01
C PHE A 375 -17.43 2.03 2.23
N GLU A 376 -17.51 3.35 2.43
CA GLU A 376 -18.12 3.91 3.64
C GLU A 376 -19.61 3.55 3.75
N ARG A 377 -20.34 3.50 2.63
CA ARG A 377 -21.74 3.09 2.60
C ARG A 377 -21.91 1.64 2.98
N ILE A 378 -21.06 0.74 2.47
CA ILE A 378 -21.07 -0.67 2.87
C ILE A 378 -20.81 -0.77 4.37
N GLN A 379 -19.76 -0.13 4.90
CA GLN A 379 -19.46 -0.20 6.33
C GLN A 379 -20.61 0.36 7.19
N ARG A 380 -21.27 1.45 6.77
CA ARG A 380 -22.48 1.95 7.43
C ARG A 380 -23.61 0.93 7.41
N GLN A 381 -23.85 0.22 6.30
CA GLN A 381 -24.83 -0.86 6.22
C GLN A 381 -24.50 -2.03 7.16
N LEU A 382 -23.22 -2.37 7.32
CA LEU A 382 -22.78 -3.40 8.26
C LEU A 382 -23.11 -2.99 9.71
N ASN A 383 -22.94 -1.71 10.03
CA ASN A 383 -23.21 -1.17 11.36
C ASN A 383 -24.70 -0.94 11.62
N ASP A 384 -25.52 -0.70 10.59
CA ASP A 384 -26.91 -0.26 10.73
C ASP A 384 -27.84 -1.37 11.22
N VAL A 385 -28.41 -1.19 12.42
CA VAL A 385 -29.32 -2.15 13.07
C VAL A 385 -30.66 -2.28 12.35
N ASP A 386 -31.03 -1.30 11.53
CA ASP A 386 -32.30 -1.23 10.80
C ASP A 386 -32.14 -1.49 9.30
N PHE A 387 -30.97 -2.00 8.88
CA PHE A 387 -30.70 -2.37 7.50
C PHE A 387 -30.61 -3.89 7.32
N PRO A 388 -31.27 -4.48 6.29
CA PRO A 388 -32.12 -3.82 5.30
C PRO A 388 -33.54 -3.51 5.80
N ASN A 389 -33.95 -4.09 6.93
CA ASN A 389 -35.25 -3.86 7.58
C ASN A 389 -35.04 -3.45 9.04
N ALA A 390 -36.04 -2.77 9.62
CA ALA A 390 -36.03 -2.41 11.04
C ALA A 390 -35.73 -3.61 11.93
N ALA A 391 -34.91 -3.39 12.97
CA ALA A 391 -34.49 -4.41 13.93
C ALA A 391 -33.77 -5.63 13.31
N THR A 392 -33.12 -5.51 12.14
CA THR A 392 -32.30 -6.61 11.59
C THR A 392 -31.13 -7.00 12.51
N GLY A 393 -30.59 -6.03 13.26
CA GLY A 393 -29.34 -6.16 14.02
C GLY A 393 -28.10 -5.84 13.18
N ILE A 394 -26.92 -5.86 13.79
CA ILE A 394 -25.66 -5.56 13.09
C ILE A 394 -25.12 -6.77 12.33
N ASP A 395 -24.22 -6.51 11.38
CA ASP A 395 -23.35 -7.54 10.81
C ASP A 395 -22.50 -8.19 11.93
N PRO A 396 -22.53 -9.52 12.10
CA PRO A 396 -21.86 -10.22 13.19
C PRO A 396 -20.32 -10.27 13.07
N ILE A 397 -19.77 -10.06 11.87
CA ILE A 397 -18.34 -10.14 11.57
C ILE A 397 -17.69 -8.77 11.72
N ALA A 398 -18.20 -7.77 10.99
CA ALA A 398 -17.57 -6.47 10.79
C ALA A 398 -18.49 -5.28 11.11
N GLY A 399 -19.69 -5.53 11.63
CA GLY A 399 -20.57 -4.49 12.16
C GLY A 399 -20.09 -4.01 13.52
N TRP A 400 -20.18 -2.70 13.77
CA TRP A 400 -19.77 -2.09 15.03
C TRP A 400 -20.73 -1.00 15.49
N GLN A 401 -21.16 -1.08 16.75
CA GLN A 401 -22.04 -0.14 17.42
C GLN A 401 -21.41 0.34 18.74
N ASN A 402 -20.22 0.94 18.68
CA ASN A 402 -19.50 1.44 19.85
C ASN A 402 -19.29 0.38 20.96
N GLY A 403 -19.10 -0.87 20.56
CA GLY A 403 -18.94 -2.00 21.49
C GLY A 403 -20.25 -2.49 22.14
N GLN A 404 -21.41 -1.96 21.74
CA GLN A 404 -22.70 -2.47 22.18
C GLN A 404 -23.06 -3.77 21.45
N ALA A 405 -23.39 -4.79 22.23
CA ALA A 405 -23.97 -6.03 21.76
C ALA A 405 -25.40 -5.77 21.28
N VAL A 406 -25.68 -6.03 19.99
CA VAL A 406 -27.02 -5.91 19.41
C VAL A 406 -27.49 -7.30 19.01
N ALA A 407 -28.64 -7.71 19.54
CA ALA A 407 -29.21 -9.02 19.21
C ALA A 407 -29.51 -9.12 17.71
N GLN A 408 -29.22 -10.28 17.14
CA GLN A 408 -29.62 -10.65 15.81
C GLN A 408 -30.72 -11.73 15.87
N HIS A 409 -31.52 -11.77 14.81
CA HIS A 409 -32.65 -12.68 14.67
C HIS A 409 -32.26 -13.89 13.81
N TRP A 410 -32.11 -15.07 14.42
CA TRP A 410 -31.60 -16.27 13.76
C TRP A 410 -32.73 -17.23 13.38
N PRO A 411 -32.78 -17.72 12.14
CA PRO A 411 -33.81 -18.66 11.72
C PRO A 411 -33.62 -20.04 12.36
N GLN A 412 -34.70 -20.57 12.93
CA GLN A 412 -34.78 -21.90 13.54
C GLN A 412 -36.03 -22.62 13.01
N GLY A 413 -35.91 -23.27 11.86
CA GLY A 413 -37.07 -23.81 11.15
C GLY A 413 -38.03 -22.68 10.74
N ASP A 414 -39.28 -22.76 11.18
CA ASP A 414 -40.30 -21.72 10.96
C ASP A 414 -40.30 -20.62 12.03
N ASN A 415 -39.43 -20.73 13.05
CA ASN A 415 -39.29 -19.77 14.15
C ASN A 415 -38.02 -18.91 14.00
N VAL A 416 -37.92 -17.90 14.85
CA VAL A 416 -36.74 -17.03 14.99
C VAL A 416 -36.34 -17.01 16.46
N ILE A 417 -35.03 -17.05 16.73
CA ILE A 417 -34.47 -16.83 18.06
C ILE A 417 -33.59 -15.58 18.10
N ASP A 418 -33.56 -14.92 19.24
CA ASP A 418 -32.69 -13.77 19.48
C ASP A 418 -31.38 -14.25 20.09
N PHE A 419 -30.28 -13.98 19.41
CA PHE A 419 -28.95 -14.31 19.92
C PHE A 419 -27.95 -13.26 19.43
N THR A 420 -26.99 -12.89 20.28
CA THR A 420 -25.98 -11.90 19.91
C THR A 420 -24.67 -12.57 19.52
N VAL A 421 -24.26 -12.37 18.27
CA VAL A 421 -22.92 -12.70 17.78
C VAL A 421 -22.14 -11.42 17.53
N GLY A 422 -20.94 -11.34 18.10
CA GLY A 422 -19.96 -10.31 17.81
C GLY A 422 -20.12 -8.99 18.59
N PRO A 423 -19.31 -7.98 18.24
CA PRO A 423 -18.41 -7.91 17.08
C PRO A 423 -17.22 -8.88 17.18
N LEU A 424 -16.93 -9.60 16.09
CA LEU A 424 -15.86 -10.62 16.03
C LEU A 424 -14.54 -10.10 15.45
N THR A 425 -14.53 -8.82 15.07
CA THR A 425 -13.34 -8.12 14.58
C THR A 425 -13.10 -6.83 15.35
N THR A 426 -11.84 -6.39 15.34
CA THR A 426 -11.44 -5.09 15.90
C THR A 426 -10.62 -4.34 14.88
N LEU A 427 -11.03 -3.11 14.54
CA LEU A 427 -10.22 -2.21 13.74
C LEU A 427 -9.01 -1.75 14.56
N LYS A 428 -7.81 -2.13 14.11
CA LYS A 428 -6.54 -1.67 14.69
C LYS A 428 -6.10 -0.34 14.11
N GLY A 429 -6.65 0.04 12.97
CA GLY A 429 -6.48 1.33 12.31
C GLY A 429 -6.35 1.18 10.81
N GLY A 430 -6.16 2.31 10.13
CA GLY A 430 -6.14 2.35 8.67
C GLY A 430 -5.93 3.75 8.13
N GLU A 431 -5.97 3.87 6.82
CA GLU A 431 -5.92 5.16 6.12
C GLU A 431 -6.53 5.04 4.71
N TYR A 432 -6.94 6.18 4.15
CA TYR A 432 -7.30 6.32 2.74
C TYR A 432 -6.08 6.71 1.92
N PHE A 433 -5.85 5.94 0.86
CA PHE A 433 -4.79 6.19 -0.11
C PHE A 433 -5.36 6.36 -1.51
N PHE A 434 -4.51 6.85 -2.41
CA PHE A 434 -4.72 6.81 -3.83
C PHE A 434 -3.62 5.98 -4.48
N ALA A 435 -3.99 5.13 -5.43
CA ALA A 435 -3.08 4.41 -6.32
C ALA A 435 -2.96 5.20 -7.62
N PRO A 436 -1.92 6.03 -7.81
CA PRO A 436 -1.82 6.89 -8.99
C PRO A 436 -1.33 6.07 -10.18
N SER A 437 -1.62 6.52 -11.39
CA SER A 437 -1.08 5.91 -12.60
C SER A 437 0.45 6.00 -12.64
N LEU A 438 1.08 5.10 -13.40
CA LEU A 438 2.53 5.11 -13.61
C LEU A 438 3.01 6.45 -14.18
N PRO A 439 2.36 7.07 -15.18
CA PRO A 439 2.74 8.40 -15.66
C PRO A 439 2.69 9.48 -14.58
N THR A 440 1.63 9.52 -13.77
CA THR A 440 1.56 10.49 -12.66
C THR A 440 2.69 10.27 -11.67
N LEU A 441 2.97 9.02 -11.29
CA LEU A 441 4.06 8.71 -10.37
C LEU A 441 5.44 9.10 -10.95
N GLN A 442 5.65 8.91 -12.25
CA GLN A 442 6.84 9.38 -12.96
C GLN A 442 6.93 10.91 -12.96
N GLU A 443 5.81 11.61 -13.10
CA GLU A 443 5.75 13.08 -13.03
C GLU A 443 5.95 13.62 -11.62
N LEU A 444 5.49 12.92 -10.57
CA LEU A 444 5.80 13.30 -9.19
C LEU A 444 7.31 13.38 -8.96
N ALA A 445 8.05 12.59 -9.73
CA ALA A 445 9.49 12.52 -9.69
C ALA A 445 10.21 13.36 -10.74
N SER A 446 9.46 14.02 -11.63
CA SER A 446 9.98 15.20 -12.28
C SER A 446 10.26 16.21 -11.16
N ILE A 447 11.52 16.27 -10.75
CA ILE A 447 12.13 17.54 -10.38
C ILE A 447 11.67 18.49 -11.47
N ASP A 448 11.16 19.66 -11.12
CA ASP A 448 10.74 20.65 -12.10
C ASP A 448 11.95 20.96 -13.01
N LEU A 449 12.10 20.24 -14.12
CA LEU A 449 13.25 20.34 -15.03
C LEU A 449 13.23 21.70 -15.74
N ALA A 450 12.10 22.43 -15.65
CA ALA A 450 12.01 23.82 -16.03
C ALA A 450 12.92 24.72 -15.16
N VAL A 451 13.20 24.35 -13.90
CA VAL A 451 14.20 25.02 -13.06
C VAL A 451 15.61 24.82 -13.60
N LEU A 452 15.87 23.70 -14.30
CA LEU A 452 17.15 23.41 -14.95
C LEU A 452 17.23 23.93 -16.40
N GLN A 453 16.17 24.57 -16.92
CA GLN A 453 16.07 25.09 -18.29
C GLN A 453 16.55 24.10 -19.38
N LEU A 454 16.28 22.80 -19.20
CA LEU A 454 16.76 21.74 -20.09
C LEU A 454 15.93 21.65 -21.39
N THR A 455 16.62 21.48 -22.52
CA THR A 455 16.01 21.12 -23.81
C THR A 455 15.39 19.71 -23.76
N PRO A 456 14.38 19.39 -24.59
CA PRO A 456 13.78 18.04 -24.66
C PRO A 456 14.80 16.92 -24.89
N SER A 457 15.86 17.20 -25.64
CA SER A 457 16.94 16.23 -25.89
C SER A 457 17.77 15.93 -24.62
N GLN A 458 18.01 16.95 -23.78
CA GLN A 458 18.71 16.80 -22.49
C GLN A 458 17.85 16.01 -21.50
N GLN A 459 16.54 16.30 -21.44
CA GLN A 459 15.61 15.57 -20.59
C GLN A 459 15.61 14.06 -20.91
N GLN A 460 15.57 13.69 -22.20
CA GLN A 460 15.62 12.30 -22.64
C GLN A 460 16.95 11.61 -22.26
N ARG A 461 18.09 12.31 -22.40
CA ARG A 461 19.39 11.78 -21.99
C ARG A 461 19.50 11.61 -20.48
N PHE A 462 18.96 12.56 -19.70
CA PHE A 462 18.98 12.50 -18.24
C PHE A 462 18.15 11.33 -17.72
N GLN A 463 17.00 11.09 -18.34
CA GLN A 463 16.15 9.96 -18.01
C GLN A 463 16.83 8.62 -18.32
N ALA A 464 17.47 8.49 -19.49
CA ALA A 464 18.24 7.29 -19.85
C ALA A 464 19.44 7.06 -18.93
N ALA A 465 20.14 8.13 -18.53
CA ALA A 465 21.25 8.07 -17.59
C ALA A 465 20.80 7.65 -16.19
N ALA A 466 19.68 8.21 -15.71
CA ALA A 466 19.07 7.81 -14.45
C ALA A 466 18.67 6.33 -14.48
N GLU A 467 17.93 5.89 -15.50
CA GLU A 467 17.56 4.48 -15.69
C GLU A 467 18.79 3.58 -15.64
N ARG A 468 19.85 3.91 -16.38
CA ARG A 468 21.09 3.13 -16.41
C ARG A 468 21.77 3.01 -15.05
N ILE A 469 21.85 4.10 -14.27
CA ILE A 469 22.38 4.07 -12.89
C ILE A 469 21.51 3.19 -11.99
N LEU A 470 20.21 3.10 -12.24
CA LEU A 470 19.27 2.47 -11.31
C LEU A 470 18.99 1.00 -11.61
N THR A 471 19.19 0.61 -12.86
CA THR A 471 19.00 -0.77 -13.33
C THR A 471 20.31 -1.56 -13.34
N ASN A 472 21.46 -0.91 -13.29
CA ASN A 472 22.77 -1.57 -13.31
C ASN A 472 23.61 -1.17 -12.09
N GLU A 473 23.70 -2.08 -11.11
CA GLU A 473 24.45 -1.88 -9.87
C GLU A 473 25.96 -1.66 -10.14
N ASP A 474 26.53 -2.31 -11.16
CA ASP A 474 27.93 -2.12 -11.55
C ASP A 474 28.17 -0.73 -12.16
N ASP A 475 27.23 -0.22 -12.95
CA ASP A 475 27.31 1.15 -13.48
C ASP A 475 27.09 2.17 -12.34
N ALA A 476 26.19 1.92 -11.39
CA ALA A 476 26.05 2.77 -10.20
C ALA A 476 27.33 2.82 -9.37
N LEU A 477 27.96 1.67 -9.15
CA LEU A 477 29.23 1.53 -8.46
C LEU A 477 30.37 2.21 -9.23
N ARG A 478 30.42 2.05 -10.56
CA ARG A 478 31.43 2.69 -11.42
C ARG A 478 31.26 4.20 -11.54
N VAL A 479 30.03 4.69 -11.68
CA VAL A 479 29.74 6.14 -11.61
C VAL A 479 30.20 6.65 -10.25
N GLY A 480 29.86 5.93 -9.17
CA GLY A 480 30.39 6.17 -7.84
C GLY A 480 31.91 6.20 -7.80
N ASP A 481 32.62 5.22 -8.37
CA ASP A 481 34.09 5.11 -8.39
C ASP A 481 34.77 6.21 -9.22
N LEU A 482 34.20 6.57 -10.37
CA LEU A 482 34.69 7.68 -11.19
C LEU A 482 34.48 9.01 -10.47
N TRP A 483 33.37 9.17 -9.75
CA TRP A 483 33.17 10.29 -8.83
C TRP A 483 34.18 10.29 -7.69
N LYS A 484 34.48 9.12 -7.08
CA LYS A 484 35.52 8.94 -6.05
C LYS A 484 36.90 9.40 -6.53
N GLN A 485 37.19 9.28 -7.83
CA GLN A 485 38.47 9.65 -8.46
C GLN A 485 38.49 11.07 -9.04
N ASN A 486 37.45 11.89 -8.78
CA ASN A 486 37.26 13.21 -9.38
C ASN A 486 37.24 13.19 -10.94
N ARG A 487 36.92 12.04 -11.53
CA ARG A 487 36.79 11.82 -12.98
C ARG A 487 35.36 12.09 -13.43
N ARG A 488 34.88 13.30 -13.15
CA ARG A 488 33.46 13.67 -13.28
C ARG A 488 32.97 13.56 -14.72
N ILE A 489 33.76 14.07 -15.68
CA ILE A 489 33.46 13.98 -17.13
C ILE A 489 33.37 12.52 -17.60
N ASP A 490 34.20 11.63 -17.06
CA ASP A 490 34.15 10.21 -17.40
C ASP A 490 32.92 9.52 -16.79
N ALA A 491 32.48 9.96 -15.61
CA ALA A 491 31.28 9.43 -14.96
C ALA A 491 29.99 9.84 -15.69
N VAL A 492 29.88 11.09 -16.14
CA VAL A 492 28.75 11.52 -17.00
C VAL A 492 28.82 10.85 -18.38
N GLY A 493 30.03 10.69 -18.93
CA GLY A 493 30.24 9.93 -20.16
C GLY A 493 29.80 8.46 -20.05
N LEU A 494 30.00 7.82 -18.90
CA LEU A 494 29.60 6.43 -18.65
C LEU A 494 28.09 6.22 -18.79
N VAL A 495 27.31 7.23 -18.46
CA VAL A 495 25.84 7.21 -18.51
C VAL A 495 25.27 7.96 -19.71
N GLY A 496 26.12 8.34 -20.68
CA GLY A 496 25.70 8.93 -21.96
C GLY A 496 25.35 10.42 -21.91
N ILE A 497 25.80 11.13 -20.88
CA ILE A 497 25.64 12.57 -20.74
C ILE A 497 26.82 13.29 -21.38
N GLN A 498 26.54 14.31 -22.19
CA GLN A 498 27.58 15.11 -22.83
C GLN A 498 28.28 15.99 -21.77
N PRO A 499 29.59 16.27 -21.92
CA PRO A 499 30.32 17.13 -20.99
C PRO A 499 29.67 18.50 -20.78
N ASP A 500 29.06 19.06 -21.82
CA ASP A 500 28.40 20.37 -21.79
C ASP A 500 27.07 20.37 -20.99
N ASP A 501 26.50 19.18 -20.75
CA ASP A 501 25.29 19.00 -19.94
C ASP A 501 25.63 18.72 -18.45
N PHE A 502 26.91 18.75 -18.09
CA PHE A 502 27.43 18.32 -16.79
C PHE A 502 26.80 19.06 -15.61
N ASP A 503 26.75 20.39 -15.64
CA ASP A 503 26.28 21.17 -14.48
C ASP A 503 24.80 20.93 -14.18
N ALA A 504 23.98 20.78 -15.23
CA ALA A 504 22.57 20.46 -15.08
C ALA A 504 22.36 19.01 -14.59
N PHE A 505 23.19 18.06 -15.07
CA PHE A 505 23.13 16.66 -14.62
C PHE A 505 23.66 16.50 -13.21
N TYR A 506 24.64 17.29 -12.82
CA TYR A 506 25.18 17.37 -11.48
C TYR A 506 24.12 17.88 -10.49
N ALA A 507 23.39 18.96 -10.83
CA ALA A 507 22.28 19.46 -10.03
C ALA A 507 21.14 18.41 -9.87
N TYR A 508 20.93 17.56 -10.88
CA TYR A 508 20.00 16.42 -10.85
C TYR A 508 20.51 15.25 -9.98
N LEU A 509 21.83 15.00 -9.96
CA LEU A 509 22.47 13.95 -9.16
C LEU A 509 22.65 14.29 -7.68
N VAL A 510 22.71 15.58 -7.31
CA VAL A 510 22.90 15.99 -5.91
C VAL A 510 21.84 15.40 -4.96
N PRO A 511 20.54 15.38 -5.29
CA PRO A 511 19.52 14.66 -4.53
C PRO A 511 19.69 13.13 -4.50
N LEU A 512 20.42 12.57 -5.46
CA LEU A 512 20.76 11.14 -5.56
C LEU A 512 22.02 10.76 -4.75
N LEU A 513 22.87 11.74 -4.38
CA LEU A 513 24.10 11.51 -3.62
C LEU A 513 23.91 10.78 -2.28
N PRO A 514 22.81 10.96 -1.52
CA PRO A 514 22.57 10.18 -0.31
C PRO A 514 22.40 8.68 -0.60
N PHE A 515 22.14 8.27 -1.85
CA PHE A 515 22.10 6.86 -2.28
C PHE A 515 23.50 6.28 -2.54
N LEU A 516 24.50 7.13 -2.75
CA LEU A 516 25.91 6.78 -2.79
C LEU A 516 26.44 6.78 -1.34
N ASP A 517 27.05 5.68 -0.93
CA ASP A 517 27.43 5.37 0.46
C ASP A 517 28.12 6.53 1.23
N ALA A 518 27.70 6.82 2.47
CA ALA A 518 28.31 7.85 3.32
C ALA A 518 29.79 7.57 3.61
N ASN A 519 30.19 6.29 3.73
CA ASN A 519 31.60 5.90 3.85
C ASN A 519 32.40 6.15 2.57
N THR A 520 31.74 6.33 1.44
CA THR A 520 32.36 6.55 0.13
C THR A 520 32.78 8.01 -0.04
N VAL A 521 31.96 8.98 0.42
CA VAL A 521 32.33 10.41 0.39
C VAL A 521 33.35 10.75 1.49
N ALA A 522 33.23 10.11 2.66
CA ALA A 522 34.23 10.17 3.73
C ALA A 522 35.63 9.68 3.28
N ARG A 523 35.71 8.64 2.43
CA ARG A 523 36.97 8.14 1.88
C ARG A 523 37.61 9.06 0.84
N SER A 524 36.82 9.77 0.03
CA SER A 524 37.36 10.85 -0.84
C SER A 524 37.91 12.04 -0.03
N ALA A 525 37.39 12.24 1.19
CA ALA A 525 37.96 13.07 2.25
C ALA A 525 39.45 12.81 2.54
N GLY A 526 39.79 11.52 2.67
CA GLY A 526 41.14 11.03 2.99
C GLY A 526 42.15 11.12 1.85
N ALA A 527 41.75 11.61 0.67
CA ALA A 527 42.63 11.76 -0.49
C ALA A 527 43.11 13.21 -0.71
N ILE A 528 42.92 14.12 0.26
CA ILE A 528 43.46 15.48 0.20
C ILE A 528 44.98 15.42 0.43
N PRO A 529 45.82 15.64 -0.60
CA PRO A 529 47.26 15.36 -0.53
C PRO A 529 48.01 16.28 0.45
N THR A 530 47.39 17.40 0.82
CA THR A 530 47.96 18.43 1.70
C THR A 530 47.67 18.22 3.18
N LEU A 531 46.86 17.23 3.56
CA LEU A 531 46.50 16.94 4.96
C LEU A 531 47.36 15.81 5.55
N THR A 532 47.69 15.93 6.83
CA THR A 532 48.30 14.83 7.59
C THR A 532 47.28 13.70 7.86
N PRO A 533 47.73 12.46 8.11
CA PRO A 533 46.83 11.33 8.38
C PRO A 533 45.86 11.56 9.57
N ASP A 534 46.32 12.30 10.57
CA ASP A 534 45.52 12.64 11.76
C ASP A 534 44.43 13.68 11.41
N GLN A 535 44.77 14.67 10.58
CA GLN A 535 43.80 15.62 10.01
C GLN A 535 42.77 14.92 9.13
N GLN A 536 43.19 13.97 8.28
CA GLN A 536 42.29 13.18 7.45
C GLN A 536 41.30 12.37 8.30
N THR A 537 41.78 11.77 9.40
CA THR A 537 40.93 10.99 10.32
C THR A 537 39.89 11.86 11.03
N ARG A 538 40.29 13.06 11.50
CA ARG A 538 39.36 14.05 12.07
C ARG A 538 38.34 14.55 11.04
N PHE A 539 38.81 14.86 9.83
CA PHE A 539 37.97 15.28 8.69
C PHE A 539 36.92 14.21 8.38
N GLN A 540 37.32 12.95 8.34
CA GLN A 540 36.44 11.83 8.03
C GLN A 540 35.37 11.63 9.11
N ARG A 541 35.70 11.78 10.40
CA ARG A 541 34.72 11.75 11.50
C ARG A 541 33.74 12.91 11.43
N ALA A 542 34.22 14.13 11.23
CA ALA A 542 33.37 15.31 11.13
C ALA A 542 32.45 15.26 9.90
N PHE A 543 32.97 14.79 8.76
CA PHE A 543 32.21 14.66 7.52
C PHE A 543 31.16 13.55 7.60
N THR A 544 31.47 12.41 8.25
CA THR A 544 30.48 11.34 8.48
C THR A 544 29.34 11.83 9.39
N ALA A 545 29.65 12.70 10.36
CA ALA A 545 28.64 13.30 11.23
C ALA A 545 27.72 14.32 10.54
N LEU A 546 28.09 14.88 9.38
CA LEU A 546 27.20 15.70 8.55
C LEU A 546 26.02 14.89 7.97
N PHE A 547 26.12 13.56 7.94
CA PHE A 547 25.08 12.66 7.44
C PHE A 547 24.38 11.89 8.58
N ASP A 548 24.65 12.27 9.83
CA ASP A 548 23.99 11.76 11.03
C ASP A 548 22.72 12.60 11.30
N PRO A 549 21.50 12.02 11.18
CA PRO A 549 20.25 12.76 11.30
C PRO A 549 20.09 13.56 12.60
N GLU A 550 20.66 13.08 13.71
CA GLU A 550 20.56 13.74 15.02
C GLU A 550 21.46 14.97 15.15
N LYS A 551 22.54 15.04 14.35
CA LYS A 551 23.55 16.12 14.40
C LYS A 551 23.39 17.13 13.28
N LEU A 552 22.60 16.77 12.27
CA LEU A 552 22.34 17.57 11.09
C LEU A 552 21.69 18.93 11.41
N GLN A 553 20.88 18.99 12.46
CA GLN A 553 20.25 20.25 12.91
C GLN A 553 21.25 21.25 13.51
N ILE A 554 22.26 20.77 14.26
CA ILE A 554 23.34 21.62 14.79
C ILE A 554 24.15 22.21 13.62
N PHE A 555 24.41 21.39 12.61
CA PHE A 555 25.05 21.85 11.38
C PHE A 555 24.18 22.84 10.61
N ALA A 556 22.85 22.64 10.59
CA ALA A 556 21.91 23.54 9.92
C ALA A 556 21.91 24.96 10.48
N GLU A 557 21.97 25.08 11.80
CA GLU A 557 21.86 26.36 12.50
C GLU A 557 23.18 27.13 12.54
N THR A 558 24.31 26.41 12.52
CA THR A 558 25.65 26.98 12.76
C THR A 558 26.46 27.14 11.47
N TRP A 559 26.31 26.22 10.51
CA TRP A 559 26.94 26.28 9.18
C TRP A 559 26.00 26.96 8.18
N PRO A 560 26.46 27.90 7.33
CA PRO A 560 27.83 28.27 6.96
C PRO A 560 28.39 29.48 7.72
N ASN A 561 27.64 30.05 8.66
CA ASN A 561 27.98 31.33 9.30
C ASN A 561 29.17 31.18 10.27
N ASP A 562 29.28 30.05 10.97
CA ASP A 562 30.41 29.72 11.83
C ASP A 562 30.83 28.23 11.65
N PRO A 563 31.63 27.95 10.61
CA PRO A 563 32.17 26.62 10.32
C PRO A 563 32.94 25.99 11.48
N ALA A 564 33.64 26.83 12.25
CA ALA A 564 34.48 26.38 13.34
C ALA A 564 33.63 25.95 14.54
N ALA A 565 32.58 26.71 14.87
CA ALA A 565 31.64 26.32 15.93
C ALA A 565 30.89 25.03 15.59
N ALA A 566 30.46 24.85 14.33
CA ALA A 566 29.77 23.64 13.88
C ALA A 566 30.65 22.37 13.98
N LEU A 567 31.96 22.52 13.76
CA LEU A 567 32.91 21.39 13.71
C LEU A 567 33.68 21.17 15.04
N ALA A 568 33.66 22.13 15.95
CA ALA A 568 34.33 22.05 17.25
C ALA A 568 33.97 20.80 18.09
N PRO A 569 32.72 20.29 18.11
CA PRO A 569 32.37 19.07 18.84
C PRO A 569 33.10 17.81 18.33
N PHE A 570 33.69 17.86 17.14
CA PHE A 570 34.42 16.75 16.51
C PHE A 570 35.94 16.88 16.66
N GLY A 571 36.41 17.86 17.42
CA GLY A 571 37.83 18.12 17.65
C GLY A 571 38.55 18.73 16.45
N VAL A 572 37.80 19.36 15.53
CA VAL A 572 38.34 20.07 14.37
C VAL A 572 38.69 21.50 14.79
N SER A 573 39.91 21.95 14.50
CA SER A 573 40.35 23.32 14.81
C SER A 573 39.74 24.36 13.86
N THR A 574 39.78 25.65 14.22
CA THR A 574 39.31 26.75 13.38
C THR A 574 40.03 26.80 12.01
N ASP A 575 41.33 26.50 12.01
CA ASP A 575 42.14 26.46 10.78
C ASP A 575 41.77 25.27 9.90
N GLU A 576 41.52 24.10 10.53
CA GLU A 576 41.03 22.90 9.84
C GLU A 576 39.63 23.12 9.27
N ALA A 577 38.74 23.80 10.01
CA ALA A 577 37.39 24.15 9.59
C ALA A 577 37.39 25.10 8.38
N SER A 578 38.31 26.07 8.34
CA SER A 578 38.47 26.99 7.20
C SER A 578 38.99 26.28 5.95
N LEU A 579 39.91 25.32 6.13
CA LEU A 579 40.38 24.46 5.05
C LEU A 579 39.26 23.56 4.51
N LEU A 580 38.44 23.01 5.43
CA LEU A 580 37.24 22.22 5.15
C LEU A 580 36.24 23.04 4.33
N TYR A 581 35.92 24.25 4.78
CA TYR A 581 34.99 25.16 4.13
C TYR A 581 35.46 25.52 2.72
N THR A 582 36.74 25.83 2.55
CA THR A 582 37.34 26.15 1.24
C THR A 582 37.32 24.94 0.30
N TYR A 583 37.68 23.75 0.81
CA TYR A 583 37.64 22.52 0.03
C TYR A 583 36.21 22.14 -0.36
N LEU A 584 35.27 22.15 0.58
CA LEU A 584 33.85 21.90 0.31
C LEU A 584 33.24 22.98 -0.60
N GLY A 585 33.69 24.23 -0.51
CA GLY A 585 33.29 25.33 -1.39
C GLY A 585 33.74 25.12 -2.83
N ASN A 586 34.99 24.67 -3.04
CA ASN A 586 35.52 24.29 -4.36
C ASN A 586 34.82 23.07 -4.97
N PHE A 587 34.15 22.25 -4.16
CA PHE A 587 33.33 21.13 -4.59
C PHE A 587 31.83 21.47 -4.72
N GLY A 588 31.44 22.74 -4.48
CA GLY A 588 30.03 23.17 -4.45
C GLY A 588 29.23 22.63 -3.26
N ILE A 589 29.86 21.88 -2.34
CA ILE A 589 29.23 21.21 -1.20
C ILE A 589 28.74 22.22 -0.15
N VAL A 590 29.41 23.36 0.01
CA VAL A 590 28.94 24.45 0.90
C VAL A 590 27.65 25.08 0.39
N LEU A 591 27.54 25.29 -0.92
CA LEU A 591 26.30 25.75 -1.57
C LEU A 591 25.22 24.66 -1.49
N ASN A 592 25.61 23.38 -1.62
CA ASN A 592 24.72 22.24 -1.51
C ASN A 592 24.14 22.08 -0.10
N LEU A 593 24.93 22.20 0.98
CA LEU A 593 24.41 22.23 2.35
C LEU A 593 23.38 23.35 2.54
N HIS A 594 23.62 24.52 1.93
CA HIS A 594 22.68 25.66 1.94
C HIS A 594 21.40 25.45 1.11
N MET A 595 21.40 24.50 0.15
CA MET A 595 20.24 24.11 -0.66
C MET A 595 19.56 22.81 -0.18
N TRP A 596 20.25 22.05 0.69
CA TRP A 596 19.81 20.82 1.34
C TRP A 596 19.07 21.13 2.65
N LEU A 597 19.49 22.18 3.35
CA LEU A 597 18.76 22.92 4.39
C LEU A 597 17.71 23.83 3.76
#